data_AF-E3I2R6-F1
#
_entry.id   AF-E3I2R6-F1
#
_cell.length_a   1.000
_cell.length_b   1.000
_cell.length_c   1.000
_cell.angle_alpha   90.00
_cell.angle_beta   90.00
_cell.angle_gamma   90.00
#
_symmetry.space_group_name_H-M   'P 1'
#
loop_
_entity.id
_entity.type
_entity.pdbx_description
1 polymer ?
#
loop_
_entity_poly.entity_id
_entity_poly.type
_entity_poly.pdbx_seq_one_letter_code
_entity_poly.pdbx_strand_id
1 'polypeptide(L)'
;MSPELIPFVILTITTTAAALGLYLFALFLKRRRPANLILGVHILLGMAGLEQVAVLIRGAGPSGAAAAGQFGTAAAALFALSLFSGFVAPIVAQRSKQGGIALLYSHVGLGLAGFASLLIWFGSFAM
;
A
#
# COMPACT_ATOMS: atom_id res chain seq x y z
N MET A 1 -13.94 13.89 -13.59
CA MET A 1 -12.54 14.01 -13.14
C MET A 1 -11.69 14.04 -14.39
N SER A 2 -10.79 15.02 -14.56
CA SER A 2 -9.93 15.00 -15.73
C SER A 2 -9.03 13.75 -15.66
N PRO A 3 -8.76 13.12 -16.81
CA PRO A 3 -8.01 11.87 -16.88
C PRO A 3 -6.67 11.88 -16.11
N GLU A 4 -5.99 13.02 -16.10
CA GLU A 4 -4.67 13.17 -15.48
C GLU A 4 -4.70 13.23 -13.94
N LEU A 5 -5.87 13.51 -13.34
CA LEU A 5 -6.00 13.56 -11.89
C LEU A 5 -5.96 12.17 -11.24
N ILE A 6 -6.32 11.11 -11.98
CA ILE A 6 -6.39 9.76 -11.43
C ILE A 6 -5.00 9.25 -11.00
N PRO A 7 -3.97 9.29 -11.87
CA PRO A 7 -2.57 9.04 -11.48
C PRO A 7 -2.10 9.84 -10.26
N PHE A 8 -2.36 11.14 -10.28
CA PHE A 8 -1.90 12.04 -9.23
C PHE A 8 -2.52 11.70 -7.86
N VAL A 9 -3.81 11.40 -7.83
CA VAL A 9 -4.51 11.00 -6.61
C VAL A 9 -3.99 9.66 -6.09
N ILE A 10 -3.80 8.67 -6.95
CA ILE A 10 -3.23 7.36 -6.58
C ILE A 10 -1.85 7.53 -5.95
N LEU A 11 -0.96 8.28 -6.61
CA LEU A 11 0.39 8.52 -6.11
C LEU A 11 0.38 9.27 -4.79
N THR A 12 -0.48 10.27 -4.63
CA THR A 12 -0.59 11.04 -3.39
C THR A 12 -1.05 10.16 -2.23
N ILE A 13 -2.11 9.37 -2.42
CA ILE A 13 -2.67 8.49 -1.39
C ILE A 13 -1.64 7.42 -1.01
N THR A 14 -1.06 6.73 -1.99
CA THR A 14 -0.12 5.62 -1.73
C THR A 14 1.20 6.10 -1.14
N THR A 15 1.71 7.25 -1.57
CA THR A 15 2.91 7.88 -0.96
C THR A 15 2.64 8.27 0.49
N THR A 16 1.49 8.88 0.76
CA THR A 16 1.10 9.24 2.13
C THR A 16 0.93 8.00 3.00
N ALA A 17 0.31 6.94 2.47
CA ALA A 17 0.15 5.66 3.15
C ALA A 17 1.51 5.03 3.49
N ALA A 18 2.44 5.00 2.52
CA ALA A 18 3.78 4.44 2.68
C ALA A 18 4.62 5.23 3.70
N ALA A 19 4.61 6.57 3.60
CA ALA A 19 5.32 7.43 4.55
C ALA A 19 4.77 7.26 5.98
N LEU A 20 3.45 7.19 6.13
CA LEU A 20 2.81 6.96 7.42
C LEU A 20 3.11 5.55 7.96
N GLY A 21 3.11 4.53 7.10
CA GLY A 21 3.48 3.16 7.47
C GLY A 21 4.93 3.06 7.96
N LEU A 22 5.86 3.73 7.28
CA LEU A 22 7.26 3.82 7.71
C LEU A 22 7.40 4.56 9.05
N TYR A 23 6.64 5.64 9.26
CA TYR A 23 6.60 6.35 10.53
C TYR A 23 6.09 5.44 11.67
N LEU A 24 4.99 4.73 11.46
CA LEU A 24 4.43 3.77 12.42
C LEU A 24 5.41 2.62 12.72
N PHE A 25 6.09 2.12 11.69
CA PHE A 25 7.12 1.11 11.86
C PHE A 25 8.31 1.64 12.65
N ALA A 26 8.74 2.89 12.43
CA ALA A 26 9.77 3.53 13.24
C ALA A 26 9.35 3.69 14.71
N LEU A 27 8.07 4.01 14.98
CA LEU A 27 7.54 4.01 16.35
C LEU A 27 7.59 2.61 16.97
N PHE A 28 7.24 1.57 16.22
CA PHE A 28 7.35 0.18 16.65
C PHE A 28 8.79 -0.18 17.01
N LEU A 29 9.78 0.16 16.19
CA LEU A 29 11.21 -0.07 16.49
C LEU A 29 11.65 0.68 17.76
N LYS A 30 11.12 1.89 17.97
CA LYS A 30 11.33 2.68 19.20
C LYS A 30 10.47 2.21 20.38
N ARG A 31 9.69 1.14 20.24
CA ARG A 31 8.75 0.59 21.24
C ARG A 31 7.74 1.62 21.75
N ARG A 32 7.36 2.58 20.91
CA ARG A 32 6.35 3.60 21.20
C ARG A 32 5.02 3.20 20.58
N ARG A 33 3.92 3.48 21.30
CA ARG A 33 2.57 3.25 20.77
C ARG A 33 2.14 4.44 19.93
N PRO A 34 1.65 4.23 18.69
CA PRO A 34 1.05 5.31 17.91
C PRO A 34 -0.32 5.68 18.50
N ALA A 35 -0.78 6.89 18.20
CA ALA A 35 -2.16 7.27 18.46
C ALA A 35 -3.11 6.45 17.57
N ASN A 36 -4.25 6.00 18.11
CA ASN A 36 -5.23 5.20 17.38
C ASN A 36 -5.73 5.90 16.11
N LEU A 37 -5.84 7.23 16.13
CA LEU A 37 -6.22 8.04 14.97
C LEU A 37 -5.23 7.85 13.81
N ILE A 38 -3.92 7.91 14.08
CA ILE A 38 -2.87 7.77 13.06
C ILE A 38 -2.90 6.36 12.45
N LEU A 39 -3.10 5.34 13.30
CA LEU A 39 -3.26 3.97 12.83
C LEU A 39 -4.50 3.81 11.93
N GLY A 40 -5.64 4.39 12.34
CA GLY A 40 -6.86 4.40 11.54
C GLY A 40 -6.68 5.09 10.18
N VAL A 41 -6.01 6.24 10.15
CA VAL A 41 -5.68 6.96 8.91
C VAL A 41 -4.81 6.10 7.99
N HIS A 42 -3.81 5.40 8.52
CA HIS A 42 -2.97 4.49 7.73
C HIS A 42 -3.79 3.37 7.07
N ILE A 43 -4.71 2.76 7.82
CA ILE A 43 -5.60 1.70 7.31
C ILE A 43 -6.49 2.24 6.18
N LEU A 44 -7.13 3.40 6.39
CA LEU A 44 -8.00 4.03 5.38
C LEU A 44 -7.23 4.40 4.12
N LEU A 45 -6.04 4.99 4.26
CA LEU A 45 -5.18 5.33 3.12
C LEU A 45 -4.73 4.07 2.36
N GLY A 46 -4.38 3.00 3.06
CA GLY A 46 -3.99 1.73 2.45
C GLY A 46 -5.13 1.10 1.64
N MET A 47 -6.34 1.06 2.20
CA MET A 47 -7.53 0.54 1.50
C MET A 47 -7.91 1.40 0.29
N ALA A 48 -7.96 2.73 0.47
CA ALA A 48 -8.26 3.66 -0.61
C ALA A 48 -7.22 3.56 -1.73
N GLY A 49 -5.93 3.47 -1.39
CA GLY A 49 -4.85 3.29 -2.37
C GLY A 49 -5.02 2.00 -3.18
N LEU A 50 -5.29 0.87 -2.51
CA LEU A 50 -5.50 -0.42 -3.18
C LEU A 50 -6.74 -0.40 -4.07
N GLU A 51 -7.85 0.19 -3.60
CA GLU A 51 -9.07 0.34 -4.39
C GLU A 51 -8.81 1.12 -5.68
N GLN A 52 -8.13 2.27 -5.59
CA GLN A 52 -7.84 3.09 -6.76
C GLN A 52 -6.89 2.39 -7.74
N VAL A 53 -5.89 1.65 -7.25
CA VAL A 53 -5.03 0.80 -8.09
C VAL A 53 -5.85 -0.28 -8.81
N ALA A 54 -6.76 -0.95 -8.09
CA ALA A 54 -7.62 -1.99 -8.68
C ALA A 54 -8.57 -1.43 -9.75
N VAL A 55 -9.15 -0.24 -9.51
CA VAL A 55 -9.98 0.46 -10.48
C VAL A 55 -9.20 0.82 -11.74
N LEU A 56 -7.97 1.31 -11.59
CA LEU A 56 -7.11 1.68 -12.72
C LEU A 56 -6.75 0.46 -13.58
N ILE A 57 -6.41 -0.67 -12.95
CA ILE A 57 -6.09 -1.94 -13.64
C ILE A 57 -7.30 -2.48 -14.43
N ARG A 58 -8.53 -2.22 -13.98
CA ARG A 58 -9.76 -2.65 -14.66
C ARG A 58 -10.15 -1.76 -15.86
N GLY A 59 -9.31 -0.80 -16.24
CA GLY A 59 -9.49 -0.04 -17.48
C GLY A 59 -10.13 1.33 -17.32
N ALA A 60 -10.26 1.86 -16.10
CA ALA A 60 -10.77 3.22 -15.86
C ALA A 60 -9.74 4.35 -16.16
N GLY A 61 -8.74 4.07 -17.00
CA GLY A 61 -7.64 4.98 -17.31
C GLY A 61 -7.90 5.87 -18.54
N PRO A 62 -7.26 7.05 -18.63
CA PRO A 62 -7.42 8.05 -19.69
C PRO A 62 -7.24 7.57 -21.13
N SER A 63 -6.38 6.57 -21.31
CA SER A 63 -5.87 6.14 -22.61
C SER A 63 -6.48 4.82 -23.10
N GLY A 64 -7.48 4.28 -22.39
CA GLY A 64 -8.02 2.95 -22.68
C GLY A 64 -6.98 1.89 -22.37
N ALA A 65 -7.05 1.29 -21.18
CA ALA A 65 -6.10 0.29 -20.70
C ALA A 65 -4.64 0.72 -20.92
N ALA A 66 -4.15 1.61 -20.05
CA ALA A 66 -2.76 1.46 -19.62
C ALA A 66 -2.63 0.02 -19.11
N ALA A 67 -2.22 -0.90 -19.97
CA ALA A 67 -2.14 -2.31 -19.64
C ALA A 67 -1.33 -2.38 -18.36
N ALA A 68 -1.91 -2.92 -17.30
CA ALA A 68 -1.27 -2.95 -15.98
C ALA A 68 0.16 -3.49 -16.06
N GLY A 69 0.41 -4.32 -17.08
CA GLY A 69 1.69 -4.95 -17.30
C GLY A 69 2.04 -5.81 -16.10
N GLN A 70 3.30 -6.23 -16.05
CA GLN A 70 3.77 -7.00 -14.91
C GLN A 70 3.81 -6.16 -13.63
N PHE A 71 4.22 -4.88 -13.71
CA PHE A 71 4.43 -4.03 -12.54
C PHE A 71 3.14 -3.51 -11.89
N GLY A 72 2.11 -3.15 -12.67
CA GLY A 72 0.81 -2.78 -12.10
C GLY A 72 0.12 -3.97 -11.44
N THR A 73 0.17 -5.14 -12.07
CA THR A 73 -0.35 -6.40 -11.49
C THR A 73 0.40 -6.75 -10.21
N ALA A 74 1.73 -6.65 -10.22
CA ALA A 74 2.56 -6.88 -9.04
C ALA A 74 2.25 -5.89 -7.91
N ALA A 75 2.10 -4.60 -8.22
CA ALA A 75 1.74 -3.57 -7.24
C ALA A 75 0.41 -3.90 -6.54
N ALA A 76 -0.62 -4.25 -7.30
CA ALA A 76 -1.92 -4.63 -6.74
C ALA A 76 -1.84 -5.88 -5.86
N ALA A 77 -1.16 -6.92 -6.32
CA ALA A 77 -1.01 -8.16 -5.55
C ALA A 77 -0.23 -7.94 -4.25
N LEU A 78 0.88 -7.19 -4.32
CA LEU A 78 1.72 -6.89 -3.16
C LEU A 78 0.99 -6.00 -2.14
N PHE A 79 0.24 -4.99 -2.60
CA PHE A 79 -0.61 -4.20 -1.71
C PHE A 79 -1.73 -5.02 -1.08
N ALA A 80 -2.37 -5.93 -1.82
CA ALA A 80 -3.38 -6.82 -1.27
C ALA A 80 -2.80 -7.74 -0.17
N LEU A 81 -1.63 -8.34 -0.42
CA LEU A 81 -0.92 -9.16 0.57
C LEU A 81 -0.45 -8.34 1.77
N SER A 82 0.04 -7.11 1.54
CA SER A 82 0.39 -6.17 2.60
C SER A 82 -0.82 -5.86 3.48
N LEU A 83 -1.97 -5.49 2.87
CA LEU A 83 -3.20 -5.22 3.61
C LEU A 83 -3.64 -6.43 4.45
N PHE A 84 -3.66 -7.62 3.84
CA PHE A 84 -4.05 -8.85 4.53
C PHE A 84 -3.12 -9.18 5.71
N SER A 85 -1.80 -9.12 5.51
CA SER A 85 -0.84 -9.36 6.59
C SER A 85 -0.96 -8.33 7.72
N GLY A 86 -1.25 -7.07 7.42
CA GLY A 86 -1.50 -6.02 8.41
C GLY A 86 -2.73 -6.30 9.29
N PHE A 87 -3.82 -6.80 8.70
CA PHE A 87 -5.03 -7.20 9.45
C PHE A 87 -4.86 -8.48 10.26
N VAL A 88 -4.10 -9.45 9.75
CA VAL A 88 -3.89 -10.74 10.41
C VAL A 88 -2.84 -10.66 11.52
N ALA A 89 -1.86 -9.76 11.41
CA ALA A 89 -0.79 -9.55 12.40
C ALA A 89 -1.29 -9.46 13.85
N PRO A 90 -2.29 -8.62 14.23
CA PRO A 90 -2.77 -8.54 15.60
C PRO A 90 -3.43 -9.84 16.10
N ILE A 91 -4.13 -10.59 15.23
CA ILE A 91 -4.76 -11.87 15.59
C ILE A 91 -3.68 -12.91 15.91
N VAL A 92 -2.66 -13.01 15.06
CA VAL A 92 -1.55 -13.93 15.28
C VAL A 92 -0.71 -13.50 16.49
N ALA A 93 -0.52 -12.20 16.72
CA ALA A 93 0.21 -11.68 17.87
C ALA A 93 -0.39 -12.10 19.22
N GLN A 94 -1.71 -12.35 19.28
CA GLN A 94 -2.37 -12.90 20.48
C GLN A 94 -1.94 -14.33 20.81
N ARG A 95 -1.51 -15.10 19.80
CA ARG A 95 -1.08 -16.50 19.95
C ARG A 95 0.44 -16.67 19.97
N SER A 96 1.15 -15.86 19.18
CA SER A 96 2.61 -15.87 19.09
C SER A 96 3.13 -14.47 18.83
N LYS A 97 3.91 -13.95 19.78
CA LYS A 97 4.61 -12.66 19.62
C LYS A 97 5.54 -12.67 18.40
N GLN A 98 6.27 -13.77 18.19
CA GLN A 98 7.16 -13.91 17.03
C GLN A 98 6.39 -13.92 15.72
N GLY A 99 5.24 -14.62 15.67
CA GLY A 99 4.38 -14.65 14.49
C GLY A 99 3.81 -13.27 14.14
N GLY A 100 3.35 -12.52 15.16
CA GLY A 100 2.89 -11.14 14.97
C GLY A 100 3.99 -10.21 14.44
N ILE A 101 5.21 -10.35 14.98
CA ILE A 101 6.38 -9.58 14.51
C ILE A 101 6.73 -9.96 13.06
N ALA A 102 6.74 -11.25 12.72
CA ALA A 102 7.02 -11.70 11.36
C ALA A 102 6.01 -11.13 10.36
N LEU A 103 4.72 -11.15 10.68
CA LEU A 103 3.68 -10.55 9.83
C LEU A 103 3.82 -9.03 9.71
N LEU A 104 4.25 -8.33 10.76
CA LEU A 104 4.52 -6.90 10.69
C LEU A 104 5.68 -6.59 9.72
N TYR A 105 6.78 -7.35 9.79
CA TYR A 105 7.88 -7.21 8.83
C TYR A 105 7.43 -7.53 7.40
N SER A 106 6.64 -8.59 7.21
CA SER A 106 6.05 -8.92 5.92
C SER A 106 5.13 -7.81 5.40
N HIS A 107 4.28 -7.23 6.24
CA HIS A 107 3.40 -6.11 5.88
C HIS A 107 4.19 -4.92 5.34
N VAL A 108 5.25 -4.52 6.04
CA VAL A 108 6.13 -3.41 5.64
C VAL A 108 6.88 -3.76 4.34
N GLY A 109 7.47 -4.95 4.26
CA GLY A 109 8.22 -5.38 3.07
C GLY A 109 7.34 -5.46 1.82
N LEU A 110 6.17 -6.09 1.93
CA LEU A 110 5.19 -6.18 0.85
C LEU A 110 4.66 -4.81 0.44
N GLY A 111 4.39 -3.92 1.41
CA GLY A 111 3.93 -2.56 1.15
C GLY A 111 4.97 -1.73 0.38
N LEU A 112 6.24 -1.80 0.79
CA LEU A 112 7.34 -1.11 0.09
C LEU A 112 7.59 -1.70 -1.31
N ALA A 113 7.54 -3.02 -1.47
CA ALA A 113 7.69 -3.67 -2.77
C ALA A 113 6.52 -3.34 -3.72
N GLY A 114 5.30 -3.28 -3.20
CA GLY A 114 4.11 -2.85 -3.94
C GLY A 114 4.22 -1.38 -4.36
N PHE A 115 4.69 -0.51 -3.47
CA PHE A 115 4.92 0.89 -3.78
C PHE A 115 6.04 1.11 -4.81
N ALA A 116 7.16 0.39 -4.70
CA ALA A 116 8.20 0.44 -5.72
C ALA A 116 7.68 -0.03 -7.09
N SER A 117 6.91 -1.12 -7.11
CA SER A 117 6.28 -1.64 -8.34
C SER A 117 5.31 -0.62 -8.95
N LEU A 118 4.55 0.10 -8.12
CA LEU A 118 3.68 1.21 -8.54
C LEU A 118 4.51 2.33 -9.17
N LEU A 119 5.60 2.78 -8.54
CA LEU A 119 6.45 3.84 -9.11
C LEU A 119 7.06 3.43 -10.46
N ILE A 120 7.50 2.17 -10.61
CA ILE A 120 8.01 1.65 -11.87
C ILE A 120 6.91 1.66 -12.94
N TRP A 121 5.71 1.19 -12.58
CA TRP A 121 4.58 1.19 -13.50
C TRP A 121 4.23 2.61 -13.96
N PHE A 122 4.12 3.57 -13.04
CA PHE A 122 3.81 4.95 -13.39
C PHE A 122 4.94 5.65 -14.16
N GLY A 123 6.20 5.36 -13.82
CA GLY A 123 7.36 5.84 -14.55
C GLY A 123 7.43 5.33 -16.00
N SER A 124 6.84 4.18 -16.30
CA SER A 124 6.78 3.64 -17.66
C SER A 124 5.85 4.41 -18.61
N PHE A 125 5.01 5.32 -18.08
CA PHE A 125 4.15 6.19 -18.90
C PHE A 125 4.75 7.57 -19.17
N ALA A 126 5.78 7.96 -18.41
CA ALA A 126 6.41 9.28 -18.51
C ALA A 126 7.59 9.29 -19.51
N MET A 127 7.92 8.14 -20.09
CA MET A 127 8.90 7.93 -21.16
C MET A 127 8.17 7.66 -22.47
#